data_AF-A0A520IH20-F1
#
_entry.id   AF-A0A520IH20-F1
#
_cell.length_a   1.000
_cell.length_b   1.000
_cell.length_c   1.000
_cell.angle_alpha   90.00
_cell.angle_beta   90.00
_cell.angle_gamma   90.00
#
_symmetry.space_group_name_H-M   'P 1'
#
loop_
_entity.id
_entity.type
_entity.pdbx_description
1 polymer ?
#
loop_
_entity_poly.entity_id
_entity_poly.type
_entity_poly.pdbx_seq_one_letter_code
_entity_poly.pdbx_strand_id
1 'polypeptide(L)'
;MDIQVSDGFNVISIGYNSLGSYYRLKRPVSLLWYDCAGSVGQYLSLVPSSSEEREVLQRRINANLFEDFTGREEELYEILRPLFRLFQNGPYTLTFNNGTVKRIAQVSSGTETRSYEMKWYVVYPEPVDLSKIDEIKEKYRQFRRNNGLEHYGDGLVGYSSTSVYDWDNSFYIATRPQSEIDPQRVAFFKEKIEQGERPFVIMMCAFYGPEYDYSGDFILDGHHKLEAYMKLNIDPPMATITRSFNSAEELEFNMESLGSLLYPWQIRHLLDNWDEKDEELPKLMEKNPQSRLRAFVRHGDHKEYHDNGKIKLKGSFNYDQPEGLIFEY
;
A
#
# COMPACT_ATOMS: atom_id res chain seq x y z
N MET A 1 2.14 9.96 -21.81
CA MET A 1 3.45 10.58 -22.07
C MET A 1 4.51 9.84 -21.29
N ASP A 2 5.59 9.41 -21.95
CA ASP A 2 6.72 8.75 -21.27
C ASP A 2 7.75 9.77 -20.80
N ILE A 3 8.31 9.53 -19.61
CA ILE A 3 9.16 10.46 -18.86
C ILE A 3 10.31 9.67 -18.27
N GLN A 4 11.55 10.12 -18.54
CA GLN A 4 12.73 9.60 -17.86
C GLN A 4 13.18 10.59 -16.78
N VAL A 5 13.09 10.19 -15.52
CA VAL A 5 13.66 10.97 -14.40
C VAL A 5 15.11 10.56 -14.19
N SER A 6 16.04 11.49 -14.26
CA SER A 6 17.49 11.27 -14.09
C SER A 6 18.15 12.19 -13.05
N ASP A 7 17.47 13.25 -12.63
CA ASP A 7 17.91 14.23 -11.63
C ASP A 7 16.98 14.29 -10.40
N GLY A 8 16.28 13.20 -10.14
CA GLY A 8 15.34 13.06 -9.04
C GLY A 8 16.02 12.95 -7.68
N PHE A 9 15.43 13.58 -6.66
CA PHE A 9 15.95 13.58 -5.29
C PHE A 9 15.64 12.30 -4.50
N ASN A 10 14.93 11.33 -5.09
CA ASN A 10 14.53 10.08 -4.44
C ASN A 10 13.79 10.30 -3.10
N VAL A 11 12.97 11.35 -3.06
CA VAL A 11 12.10 11.67 -1.93
C VAL A 11 10.81 10.87 -2.03
N ILE A 12 10.28 10.67 -3.24
CA ILE A 12 9.07 9.87 -3.50
C ILE A 12 9.44 8.66 -4.35
N SER A 13 8.90 7.50 -3.99
CA SER A 13 8.95 6.32 -4.85
C SER A 13 7.83 5.35 -4.50
N ILE A 14 7.70 4.30 -5.30
CA ILE A 14 6.92 3.11 -4.94
C ILE A 14 7.88 1.96 -4.77
N GLY A 15 7.72 1.23 -3.67
CA GLY A 15 8.26 -0.12 -3.53
C GLY A 15 7.21 -1.13 -3.96
N TYR A 16 7.61 -2.16 -4.67
CA TYR A 16 6.73 -3.12 -5.32
C TYR A 16 7.45 -4.43 -5.58
N ASN A 17 6.80 -5.55 -5.31
CA ASN A 17 7.15 -6.91 -5.73
C ASN A 17 5.90 -7.82 -5.62
N SER A 18 6.08 -9.13 -5.69
CA SER A 18 5.00 -10.13 -5.56
C SER A 18 4.27 -10.12 -4.21
N LEU A 19 4.90 -9.64 -3.13
CA LEU A 19 4.24 -9.54 -1.81
C LEU A 19 3.24 -8.40 -1.75
N GLY A 20 3.49 -7.32 -2.48
CA GLY A 20 2.67 -6.11 -2.42
C GLY A 20 3.43 -4.86 -2.81
N SER A 21 2.91 -3.71 -2.37
CA SER A 21 3.46 -2.40 -2.69
C SER A 21 3.36 -1.40 -1.55
N TYR A 22 4.22 -0.38 -1.56
CA TYR A 22 4.07 0.78 -0.71
C TYR A 22 4.39 2.07 -1.43
N TYR A 23 3.71 3.14 -1.02
CA TYR A 23 4.13 4.51 -1.29
C TYR A 23 5.20 4.94 -0.29
N ARG A 24 6.31 5.49 -0.79
CA ARG A 24 7.42 6.03 -0.01
C ARG A 24 7.48 7.55 -0.12
N LEU A 25 7.56 8.22 1.03
CA LEU A 25 7.98 9.62 1.17
C LEU A 25 9.18 9.66 2.11
N LYS A 26 10.40 9.50 1.56
CA LYS A 26 11.68 9.17 2.22
C LYS A 26 11.71 7.82 2.94
N ARG A 27 10.58 7.44 3.56
CA ARG A 27 10.27 6.16 4.19
C ARG A 27 8.90 5.66 3.72
N PRO A 28 8.59 4.37 3.80
CA PRO A 28 7.24 3.87 3.54
C PRO A 28 6.21 4.69 4.33
N VAL A 29 5.03 4.92 3.76
CA VAL A 29 3.91 5.67 4.38
C VAL A 29 2.62 4.86 4.33
N SER A 30 2.24 4.37 3.16
CA SER A 30 1.08 3.48 3.01
C SER A 30 1.52 2.20 2.34
N LEU A 31 1.12 1.07 2.92
CA LEU A 31 1.48 -0.28 2.49
C LEU A 31 0.20 -1.02 2.09
N LEU A 32 0.32 -1.83 1.04
CA LEU A 32 -0.64 -2.81 0.56
C LEU A 32 0.10 -4.15 0.41
N TRP A 33 -0.45 -5.25 0.92
CA TRP A 33 0.09 -6.59 0.67
C TRP A 33 -1.02 -7.63 0.68
N TYR A 34 -0.81 -8.76 0.02
CA TYR A 34 -1.81 -9.83 -0.05
C TYR A 34 -2.07 -10.46 1.32
N ASP A 35 -3.31 -10.89 1.57
CA ASP A 35 -3.69 -11.61 2.78
C ASP A 35 -3.15 -13.06 2.82
N CYS A 36 -2.81 -13.57 1.64
CA CYS A 36 -2.31 -14.92 1.36
C CYS A 36 -3.27 -16.03 1.82
N ALA A 37 -4.57 -15.76 1.86
CA ALA A 37 -5.62 -16.68 2.29
C ALA A 37 -6.22 -17.51 1.12
N GLY A 38 -5.53 -17.58 -0.02
CA GLY A 38 -6.00 -18.26 -1.23
C GLY A 38 -7.00 -17.43 -2.05
N SER A 39 -6.98 -16.10 -1.87
CA SER A 39 -7.80 -15.15 -2.60
C SER A 39 -6.98 -13.92 -3.00
N VAL A 40 -7.62 -12.93 -3.63
CA VAL A 40 -7.06 -11.61 -3.95
C VAL A 40 -7.26 -10.59 -2.82
N GLY A 41 -7.62 -11.07 -1.62
CA GLY A 41 -7.73 -10.23 -0.44
C GLY A 41 -6.39 -9.60 -0.08
N GLN A 42 -6.44 -8.37 0.42
CA GLN A 42 -5.25 -7.57 0.73
C GLN A 42 -5.43 -6.84 2.05
N TYR A 43 -4.32 -6.62 2.74
CA TYR A 43 -4.21 -5.78 3.92
C TYR A 43 -3.56 -4.44 3.58
N LEU A 44 -4.00 -3.40 4.28
CA LEU A 44 -3.38 -2.07 4.25
C LEU A 44 -2.99 -1.59 5.63
N SER A 45 -1.91 -0.83 5.67
CA SER A 45 -1.46 -0.12 6.87
C SER A 45 -0.87 1.24 6.52
N LEU A 46 -1.16 2.22 7.37
CA LEU A 46 -0.55 3.54 7.31
C LEU A 46 0.53 3.62 8.39
N VAL A 47 1.79 3.73 7.99
CA VAL A 47 2.89 3.86 8.95
C VAL A 47 3.10 5.35 9.31
N PRO A 48 3.62 5.65 10.51
CA PRO A 48 3.81 7.02 10.94
C PRO A 48 4.62 7.84 9.91
N SER A 49 4.13 9.02 9.54
CA SER A 49 4.83 10.01 8.73
C SER A 49 4.69 11.40 9.35
N SER A 50 5.67 12.29 9.17
CA SER A 50 5.58 13.64 9.75
C SER A 50 4.63 14.51 8.92
N SER A 51 3.89 15.41 9.56
CA SER A 51 3.08 16.41 8.86
C SER A 51 3.95 17.34 8.00
N GLU A 52 5.14 17.70 8.49
CA GLU A 52 6.09 18.57 7.79
C GLU A 52 6.55 18.01 6.44
N GLU A 53 6.86 16.71 6.37
CA GLU A 53 7.22 16.03 5.11
C GLU A 53 6.09 16.14 4.07
N ARG A 54 4.83 16.04 4.51
CA ARG A 54 3.64 16.11 3.65
C ARG A 54 3.29 17.54 3.25
N GLU A 55 3.49 18.52 4.13
CA GLU A 55 3.27 19.94 3.83
C GLU A 55 4.26 20.49 2.79
N VAL A 56 5.49 19.99 2.75
CA VAL A 56 6.46 20.35 1.70
C VAL A 56 5.97 19.90 0.32
N LEU A 57 5.38 18.71 0.23
CA LEU A 57 4.78 18.20 -1.00
C LEU A 57 3.57 19.04 -1.41
N GLN A 58 2.66 19.30 -0.47
CA GLN A 58 1.42 20.01 -0.74
C GLN A 58 1.63 21.46 -1.19
N ARG A 59 2.62 22.17 -0.62
CA ARG A 59 2.96 23.53 -1.06
C ARG A 59 3.44 23.62 -2.51
N ARG A 60 4.00 22.54 -3.07
CA ARG A 60 4.53 22.49 -4.43
C ARG A 60 3.50 22.11 -5.49
N ILE A 61 2.33 21.56 -5.10
CA ILE A 61 1.29 21.04 -6.01
C ILE A 61 0.17 22.10 -6.30
N ASN A 62 0.21 23.28 -5.68
CA ASN A 62 -0.94 24.19 -5.59
C ASN A 62 -1.26 25.10 -6.81
N ALA A 63 -0.90 24.76 -8.06
CA ALA A 63 -1.28 25.57 -9.21
C ALA A 63 -2.03 24.77 -10.29
N ASN A 64 -3.19 25.28 -10.72
CA ASN A 64 -3.96 24.87 -11.91
C ASN A 64 -4.48 23.42 -11.94
N LEU A 65 -5.12 22.97 -10.86
CA LEU A 65 -5.66 21.61 -10.76
C LEU A 65 -7.10 21.44 -11.28
N PHE A 66 -7.68 22.41 -11.99
CA PHE A 66 -9.10 22.40 -12.43
C PHE A 66 -9.29 22.25 -13.94
N GLU A 67 -8.19 22.23 -14.69
CA GLU A 67 -8.19 22.17 -16.15
C GLU A 67 -8.21 20.71 -16.64
N ASP A 68 -8.87 20.48 -17.78
CA ASP A 68 -8.91 19.17 -18.45
C ASP A 68 -7.71 19.02 -19.38
N PHE A 69 -6.79 18.10 -19.04
CA PHE A 69 -5.57 17.84 -19.81
C PHE A 69 -5.68 16.62 -20.74
N THR A 70 -6.88 16.18 -21.12
CA THR A 70 -7.05 15.04 -22.04
C THR A 70 -6.33 15.30 -23.37
N GLY A 71 -5.35 14.45 -23.70
CA GLY A 71 -4.52 14.59 -24.89
C GLY A 71 -3.53 15.77 -24.85
N ARG A 72 -3.35 16.39 -23.68
CA ARG A 72 -2.42 17.51 -23.41
C ARG A 72 -1.46 17.15 -22.27
N GLU A 73 -0.99 15.91 -22.24
CA GLU A 73 -0.12 15.40 -21.18
C GLU A 73 1.21 16.15 -21.08
N GLU A 74 1.71 16.74 -22.18
CA GLU A 74 2.91 17.59 -22.18
C GLU A 74 2.71 18.88 -21.38
N GLU A 75 1.54 19.53 -21.50
CA GLU A 75 1.19 20.73 -20.72
C GLU A 75 1.03 20.39 -19.24
N LEU A 76 0.36 19.26 -18.96
CA LEU A 76 0.24 18.74 -17.60
C LEU A 76 1.61 18.42 -16.99
N TYR A 77 2.51 17.84 -17.77
CA TYR A 77 3.86 17.55 -17.32
C TYR A 77 4.60 18.82 -16.90
N GLU A 78 4.53 19.92 -17.64
CA GLU A 78 5.21 21.15 -17.24
C GLU A 78 4.67 21.71 -15.90
N ILE A 79 3.37 21.56 -15.62
CA ILE A 79 2.77 21.92 -14.32
C ILE A 79 3.28 20.99 -13.21
N LEU A 80 3.35 19.68 -13.49
CA LEU A 80 3.78 18.66 -12.53
C LEU A 80 5.29 18.48 -12.46
N ARG A 81 6.08 19.12 -13.33
CA ARG A 81 7.53 18.96 -13.40
C ARG A 81 8.26 19.17 -12.07
N PRO A 82 7.87 20.14 -11.21
CA PRO A 82 8.48 20.26 -9.87
C PRO A 82 8.28 19.03 -8.97
N LEU A 83 7.19 18.29 -9.17
CA LEU A 83 6.89 17.04 -8.47
C LEU A 83 7.81 15.90 -8.94
N PHE A 84 8.05 15.76 -10.25
CA PHE A 84 8.94 14.73 -10.80
C PHE A 84 10.38 14.84 -10.27
N ARG A 85 10.85 16.05 -9.93
CA ARG A 85 12.17 16.22 -9.27
C ARG A 85 12.25 15.56 -7.89
N LEU A 86 11.13 15.29 -7.25
CA LEU A 86 11.10 14.59 -5.97
C LEU A 86 11.21 13.07 -6.14
N PHE A 87 11.03 12.54 -7.34
CA PHE A 87 10.91 11.11 -7.56
C PHE A 87 12.26 10.39 -7.53
N GLN A 88 12.25 9.08 -7.33
CA GLN A 88 13.38 8.22 -7.63
C GLN A 88 13.66 8.26 -9.13
N ASN A 89 14.94 8.23 -9.51
CA ASN A 89 15.31 8.10 -10.92
C ASN A 89 14.72 6.81 -11.51
N GLY A 90 14.27 6.90 -12.76
CA GLY A 90 13.64 5.79 -13.45
C GLY A 90 12.67 6.24 -14.54
N PRO A 91 12.13 5.28 -15.29
CA PRO A 91 11.10 5.54 -16.29
C PRO A 91 9.73 5.67 -15.62
N TYR A 92 8.96 6.64 -16.11
CA TYR A 92 7.60 6.93 -15.69
C TYR A 92 6.71 7.18 -16.90
N THR A 93 5.42 6.96 -16.75
CA THR A 93 4.40 7.42 -17.69
C THR A 93 3.42 8.33 -16.95
N LEU A 94 3.09 9.46 -17.57
CA LEU A 94 2.02 10.37 -17.14
C LEU A 94 0.82 10.21 -18.07
N THR A 95 -0.35 10.00 -17.48
CA THR A 95 -1.64 9.95 -18.19
C THR A 95 -2.66 10.86 -17.53
N PHE A 96 -3.64 11.33 -18.30
CA PHE A 96 -4.78 12.09 -17.78
C PHE A 96 -6.09 11.46 -18.22
N ASN A 97 -7.02 11.29 -17.27
CA ASN A 97 -8.39 10.88 -17.53
C ASN A 97 -9.32 11.97 -16.97
N ASN A 98 -10.29 12.44 -17.75
CA ASN A 98 -11.19 13.52 -17.32
C ASN A 98 -12.42 13.06 -16.50
N GLY A 99 -12.50 11.79 -16.14
CA GLY A 99 -13.60 11.21 -15.37
C GLY A 99 -14.86 10.95 -16.20
N THR A 100 -14.83 11.08 -17.54
CA THR A 100 -16.01 10.81 -18.39
C THR A 100 -16.13 9.36 -18.81
N VAL A 101 -15.01 8.62 -18.81
CA VAL A 101 -14.97 7.21 -19.19
C VAL A 101 -15.25 6.36 -17.97
N LYS A 102 -16.45 5.76 -17.94
CA LYS A 102 -16.82 4.79 -16.91
C LYS A 102 -15.89 3.59 -16.92
N ARG A 103 -15.47 3.14 -15.75
CA ARG A 103 -14.70 1.90 -15.58
C ARG A 103 -15.65 0.72 -15.73
N ILE A 104 -15.39 -0.16 -16.69
CA ILE A 104 -16.22 -1.33 -16.95
C ILE A 104 -15.37 -2.58 -16.74
N ALA A 105 -15.81 -3.45 -15.84
CA ALA A 105 -15.27 -4.80 -15.71
C ALA A 105 -16.09 -5.76 -16.56
N GLN A 106 -15.41 -6.72 -17.18
CA GLN A 106 -16.02 -7.82 -17.90
C GLN A 106 -15.74 -9.12 -17.15
N VAL A 107 -16.79 -9.80 -16.74
CA VAL A 107 -16.68 -11.14 -16.15
C VAL A 107 -17.30 -12.14 -17.11
N SER A 108 -16.50 -13.15 -17.45
CA SER A 108 -16.91 -14.27 -18.27
C SER A 108 -17.13 -15.50 -17.39
N SER A 109 -18.32 -16.10 -17.46
CA SER A 109 -18.67 -17.34 -16.78
C SER A 109 -19.26 -18.31 -17.80
N GLY A 110 -18.50 -19.35 -18.16
CA GLY A 110 -18.86 -20.25 -19.26
C GLY A 110 -18.92 -19.50 -20.59
N THR A 111 -20.12 -19.43 -21.19
CA THR A 111 -20.37 -18.74 -22.46
C THR A 111 -20.96 -17.33 -22.31
N GLU A 112 -21.25 -16.89 -21.08
CA GLU A 112 -21.80 -15.55 -20.83
C GLU A 112 -20.69 -14.58 -20.44
N THR A 113 -20.66 -13.41 -21.09
CA THR A 113 -19.87 -12.25 -20.66
C THR A 113 -20.82 -11.17 -20.15
N ARG A 114 -20.60 -10.74 -18.91
CA ARG A 114 -21.36 -9.63 -18.29
C ARG A 114 -20.42 -8.46 -18.06
N SER A 115 -20.90 -7.27 -18.42
CA SER A 115 -20.22 -6.01 -18.15
C SER A 115 -20.90 -5.32 -16.98
N TYR A 116 -20.11 -4.86 -16.00
CA TYR A 116 -20.61 -4.01 -14.92
C TYR A 116 -19.72 -2.80 -14.74
N GLU A 117 -20.36 -1.69 -14.35
CA GLU A 117 -19.66 -0.48 -13.96
C GLU A 117 -18.97 -0.71 -12.63
N MET A 118 -17.64 -0.61 -12.61
CA MET A 118 -16.85 -0.72 -11.39
C MET A 118 -17.09 0.52 -10.56
N LYS A 119 -17.44 0.32 -9.28
CA LYS A 119 -17.42 1.45 -8.34
C LYS A 119 -15.99 1.71 -7.92
N TRP A 120 -15.77 2.93 -7.45
CA TRP A 120 -14.52 3.29 -6.81
C TRP A 120 -14.76 3.89 -5.43
N TYR A 121 -13.77 3.76 -4.56
CA TYR A 121 -13.79 4.36 -3.23
C TYR A 121 -12.37 4.65 -2.73
N VAL A 122 -12.26 5.52 -1.73
CA VAL A 122 -11.00 5.76 -1.03
C VAL A 122 -10.89 4.81 0.16
N VAL A 123 -9.77 4.11 0.24
CA VAL A 123 -9.41 3.29 1.40
C VAL A 123 -8.45 4.10 2.25
N TYR A 124 -8.80 4.30 3.52
CA TYR A 124 -7.92 4.89 4.52
C TYR A 124 -7.31 3.77 5.35
N PRO A 125 -6.02 3.45 5.17
CA PRO A 125 -5.40 2.37 5.91
C PRO A 125 -5.34 2.66 7.40
N GLU A 126 -5.49 1.62 8.22
CA GLU A 126 -5.37 1.71 9.67
C GLU A 126 -3.94 2.18 10.07
N PRO A 127 -3.81 3.21 10.92
CA PRO A 127 -2.51 3.67 11.37
C PRO A 127 -1.79 2.65 12.27
N VAL A 128 -0.51 2.42 12.01
CA VAL A 128 0.37 1.67 12.91
C VAL A 128 0.92 2.60 13.98
N ASP A 129 0.75 2.19 15.24
CA ASP A 129 1.26 2.87 16.42
C ASP A 129 1.95 1.84 17.33
N LEU A 130 3.27 1.71 17.14
CA LEU A 130 4.07 0.71 17.87
C LEU A 130 4.06 0.92 19.39
N SER A 131 3.64 2.09 19.89
CA SER A 131 3.47 2.31 21.33
C SER A 131 2.24 1.60 21.91
N LYS A 132 1.32 1.13 21.06
CA LYS A 132 0.05 0.48 21.45
C LYS A 132 0.04 -1.04 21.27
N ILE A 133 1.21 -1.67 21.10
CA ILE A 133 1.32 -3.12 20.86
C ILE A 133 0.54 -3.95 21.90
N ASP A 134 0.73 -3.68 23.18
CA ASP A 134 0.08 -4.46 24.25
C ASP A 134 -1.41 -4.17 24.35
N GLU A 135 -1.81 -2.91 24.12
CA GLU A 135 -3.21 -2.50 24.07
C GLU A 135 -3.98 -3.22 22.97
N ILE A 136 -3.41 -3.29 21.76
CA ILE A 136 -4.03 -3.94 20.60
C ILE A 136 -4.15 -5.45 20.84
N LYS A 137 -3.10 -6.09 21.37
CA LYS A 137 -3.16 -7.51 21.75
C LYS A 137 -4.27 -7.79 22.74
N GLU A 138 -4.43 -6.94 23.76
CA GLU A 138 -5.46 -7.13 24.77
C GLU A 138 -6.88 -6.90 24.19
N LYS A 139 -7.07 -5.85 23.39
CA LYS A 139 -8.32 -5.61 22.67
C LYS A 139 -8.70 -6.77 21.76
N TYR A 140 -7.74 -7.33 21.02
CA TYR A 140 -7.97 -8.51 20.19
C TYR A 140 -8.36 -9.75 21.02
N ARG A 141 -7.70 -10.00 22.17
CA ARG A 141 -8.08 -11.09 23.08
C ARG A 141 -9.51 -10.92 23.59
N GLN A 142 -9.90 -9.71 23.97
CA GLN A 142 -11.26 -9.41 24.42
C GLN A 142 -12.28 -9.60 23.29
N PHE A 143 -11.97 -9.09 22.09
CA PHE A 143 -12.78 -9.32 20.89
C PHE A 143 -13.00 -10.81 20.64
N ARG A 144 -11.95 -11.63 20.72
CA ARG A 144 -12.03 -13.08 20.57
C ARG A 144 -12.84 -13.79 21.66
N ARG A 145 -12.78 -13.31 22.90
CA ARG A 145 -13.61 -13.84 24.00
C ARG A 145 -15.09 -13.54 23.77
N ASN A 146 -15.40 -12.37 23.24
CA ASN A 146 -16.78 -11.91 23.07
C ASN A 146 -17.46 -12.50 21.84
N ASN A 147 -16.71 -12.77 20.76
CA ASN A 147 -17.28 -13.17 19.47
C ASN A 147 -17.01 -14.64 19.10
N GLY A 148 -16.30 -15.40 19.94
CA GLY A 148 -15.98 -16.80 19.69
C GLY A 148 -14.89 -17.02 18.62
N LEU A 149 -14.72 -18.28 18.22
CA LEU A 149 -13.75 -18.73 17.22
C LEU A 149 -14.30 -18.73 15.78
N GLU A 150 -15.60 -18.56 15.61
CA GLU A 150 -16.29 -18.70 14.33
C GLU A 150 -16.23 -17.45 13.45
N HIS A 151 -15.82 -16.29 13.99
CA HIS A 151 -15.35 -15.17 13.17
C HIS A 151 -13.96 -15.49 12.60
N TYR A 152 -13.97 -16.40 11.62
CA TYR A 152 -12.85 -16.72 10.74
C TYR A 152 -12.45 -15.48 9.93
N GLY A 153 -11.14 -15.24 9.81
CA GLY A 153 -10.57 -14.28 8.87
C GLY A 153 -9.44 -13.47 9.47
N ASP A 154 -9.69 -12.80 10.59
CA ASP A 154 -8.78 -11.76 11.05
C ASP A 154 -8.02 -12.23 12.28
N GLY A 155 -6.91 -12.93 12.03
CA GLY A 155 -5.83 -12.99 13.01
C GLY A 155 -5.42 -11.58 13.46
N LEU A 156 -4.46 -11.47 14.36
CA LEU A 156 -4.02 -10.15 14.84
C LEU A 156 -3.61 -9.18 13.70
N VAL A 157 -3.20 -9.73 12.56
CA VAL A 157 -2.95 -9.00 11.29
C VAL A 157 -4.22 -8.33 10.78
N GLY A 158 -5.29 -9.09 10.48
CA GLY A 158 -6.54 -8.52 9.98
C GLY A 158 -7.21 -7.59 11.00
N TYR A 159 -7.10 -7.90 12.30
CA TYR A 159 -7.65 -7.02 13.35
C TYR A 159 -6.97 -5.65 13.42
N SER A 160 -5.69 -5.58 13.06
CA SER A 160 -4.89 -4.34 13.13
C SER A 160 -4.59 -3.73 11.75
N SER A 161 -5.26 -4.18 10.71
CA SER A 161 -5.06 -3.72 9.33
C SER A 161 -6.41 -3.44 8.69
N THR A 162 -6.41 -2.64 7.63
CA THR A 162 -7.61 -2.50 6.80
C THR A 162 -7.61 -3.61 5.77
N SER A 163 -8.69 -4.38 5.69
CA SER A 163 -8.84 -5.43 4.67
C SER A 163 -9.63 -4.90 3.47
N VAL A 164 -9.17 -5.22 2.26
CA VAL A 164 -9.88 -4.92 1.00
C VAL A 164 -9.91 -6.16 0.11
N TYR A 165 -10.85 -6.14 -0.83
CA TYR A 165 -11.03 -7.18 -1.83
C TYR A 165 -11.18 -6.50 -3.19
N ASP A 166 -10.26 -6.76 -4.12
CA ASP A 166 -10.08 -6.00 -5.36
C ASP A 166 -10.90 -6.52 -6.56
N TRP A 167 -11.78 -7.51 -6.34
CA TRP A 167 -12.44 -8.25 -7.42
C TRP A 167 -13.43 -7.44 -8.28
N ASP A 168 -14.24 -6.56 -7.68
CA ASP A 168 -15.35 -5.88 -8.38
C ASP A 168 -15.32 -4.35 -8.30
N ASN A 169 -14.39 -3.79 -7.53
CA ASN A 169 -14.29 -2.36 -7.29
C ASN A 169 -12.84 -1.88 -7.42
N SER A 170 -12.67 -0.67 -7.95
CA SER A 170 -11.38 0.03 -7.84
C SER A 170 -11.29 0.68 -6.46
N PHE A 171 -10.10 0.73 -5.87
CA PHE A 171 -9.89 1.56 -4.68
C PHE A 171 -8.62 2.38 -4.79
N TYR A 172 -8.64 3.55 -4.16
CA TYR A 172 -7.50 4.45 -4.09
C TYR A 172 -6.99 4.49 -2.66
N ILE A 173 -5.69 4.31 -2.51
CA ILE A 173 -5.04 4.14 -1.22
C ILE A 173 -4.63 5.50 -0.69
N ALA A 174 -5.21 5.89 0.45
CA ALA A 174 -4.84 7.12 1.10
C ALA A 174 -3.41 7.03 1.68
N THR A 175 -2.62 8.06 1.40
CA THR A 175 -1.30 8.34 1.98
C THR A 175 -1.34 9.19 3.26
N ARG A 176 -2.54 9.35 3.84
CA ARG A 176 -2.80 10.09 5.08
C ARG A 176 -3.98 9.45 5.83
N PRO A 177 -4.09 9.63 7.16
CA PRO A 177 -5.19 9.05 7.91
C PRO A 177 -6.49 9.81 7.63
N GLN A 178 -7.63 9.13 7.77
CA GLN A 178 -8.95 9.75 7.59
C GLN A 178 -9.19 10.92 8.54
N SER A 179 -8.58 10.90 9.73
CA SER A 179 -8.66 11.98 10.72
C SER A 179 -8.10 13.32 10.25
N GLU A 180 -7.32 13.35 9.17
CA GLU A 180 -6.78 14.57 8.56
C GLU A 180 -7.66 15.12 7.42
N ILE A 181 -8.77 14.47 7.12
CA ILE A 181 -9.74 15.00 6.15
C ILE A 181 -10.51 16.14 6.79
N ASP A 182 -10.26 17.35 6.29
CA ASP A 182 -10.97 18.57 6.69
C ASP A 182 -12.35 18.63 6.02
N PRO A 183 -13.46 18.56 6.79
CA PRO A 183 -14.81 18.65 6.25
C PRO A 183 -15.09 19.96 5.52
N GLN A 184 -14.47 21.08 5.93
CA GLN A 184 -14.63 22.37 5.27
C GLN A 184 -14.00 22.35 3.88
N ARG A 185 -12.82 21.71 3.75
CA ARG A 185 -12.16 21.56 2.45
C ARG A 185 -12.93 20.62 1.51
N VAL A 186 -13.55 19.57 2.04
CA VAL A 186 -14.45 18.70 1.26
C VAL A 186 -15.67 19.49 0.79
N ALA A 187 -16.30 20.28 1.67
CA ALA A 187 -17.45 21.10 1.31
C ALA A 187 -17.10 22.13 0.22
N PHE A 188 -15.93 22.78 0.33
CA PHE A 188 -15.41 23.67 -0.70
C PHE A 188 -15.29 22.98 -2.06
N PHE A 189 -14.67 21.80 -2.14
CA PHE A 189 -14.55 21.08 -3.41
C PHE A 189 -15.90 20.60 -3.93
N LYS A 190 -16.81 20.19 -3.05
CA LYS A 190 -18.17 19.81 -3.43
C LYS A 190 -18.89 20.97 -4.14
N GLU A 191 -18.85 22.17 -3.56
CA GLU A 191 -19.43 23.38 -4.17
C GLU A 191 -18.82 23.66 -5.54
N LYS A 192 -17.48 23.58 -5.66
CA LYS A 192 -16.79 23.77 -6.94
C LYS A 192 -17.20 22.76 -8.00
N ILE A 193 -17.34 21.48 -7.63
CA ILE A 193 -17.77 20.42 -8.54
C ILE A 193 -19.22 20.62 -8.99
N GLU A 194 -20.10 21.00 -8.06
CA GLU A 194 -21.51 21.34 -8.35
C GLU A 194 -21.63 22.54 -9.31
N GLN A 195 -20.70 23.51 -9.22
CA GLN A 195 -20.59 24.65 -10.15
C GLN A 195 -20.04 24.27 -11.54
N GLY A 196 -19.71 22.99 -11.76
CA GLY A 196 -19.18 22.49 -13.03
C GLY A 196 -17.66 22.46 -13.11
N GLU A 197 -16.93 22.94 -12.09
CA GLU A 197 -15.48 22.78 -12.04
C GLU A 197 -15.12 21.30 -11.86
N ARG A 198 -13.93 20.91 -12.31
CA ARG A 198 -13.48 19.51 -12.28
C ARG A 198 -12.05 19.43 -11.72
N PRO A 199 -11.86 19.67 -10.41
CA PRO A 199 -10.54 19.52 -9.81
C PRO A 199 -10.03 18.09 -10.00
N PHE A 200 -8.86 17.92 -10.64
CA PHE A 200 -8.26 16.61 -10.82
C PHE A 200 -7.43 16.19 -9.61
N VAL A 201 -7.27 14.88 -9.45
CA VAL A 201 -6.47 14.25 -8.40
C VAL A 201 -5.15 13.74 -8.98
N ILE A 202 -4.12 13.60 -8.15
CA ILE A 202 -2.82 13.07 -8.58
C ILE A 202 -2.63 11.71 -7.92
N MET A 203 -2.49 10.69 -8.75
CA MET A 203 -2.30 9.30 -8.36
C MET A 203 -0.89 8.84 -8.73
N MET A 204 -0.37 7.87 -7.98
CA MET A 204 0.86 7.17 -8.31
C MET A 204 0.69 5.68 -8.15
N CYS A 205 1.16 4.93 -9.13
CA CYS A 205 1.24 3.47 -9.11
C CYS A 205 2.53 3.02 -9.78
N ALA A 206 2.76 1.71 -9.79
CA ALA A 206 3.82 1.07 -10.54
C ALA A 206 3.24 0.03 -11.51
N PHE A 207 3.97 -0.24 -12.58
CA PHE A 207 3.67 -1.24 -13.59
C PHE A 207 4.91 -2.11 -13.82
N TYR A 208 4.75 -3.42 -13.72
CA TYR A 208 5.79 -4.39 -14.05
C TYR A 208 5.46 -5.05 -15.39
N GLY A 209 6.20 -4.62 -16.42
CA GLY A 209 5.97 -5.00 -17.81
C GLY A 209 5.98 -6.51 -18.10
N PRO A 210 6.98 -7.28 -17.60
CA PRO A 210 7.08 -8.71 -17.83
C PRO A 210 5.86 -9.54 -17.43
N GLU A 211 5.17 -9.15 -16.36
CA GLU A 211 3.97 -9.86 -15.86
C GLU A 211 2.67 -9.11 -16.14
N TYR A 212 2.76 -7.93 -16.75
CA TYR A 212 1.62 -7.03 -16.99
C TYR A 212 0.85 -6.71 -15.68
N ASP A 213 1.59 -6.57 -14.58
CA ASP A 213 1.03 -6.39 -13.24
C ASP A 213 1.19 -4.95 -12.73
N TYR A 214 0.27 -4.52 -11.88
CA TYR A 214 0.23 -3.18 -11.32
C TYR A 214 0.29 -3.21 -9.79
N SER A 215 0.97 -2.23 -9.21
CA SER A 215 0.84 -1.96 -7.79
C SER A 215 -0.53 -1.35 -7.45
N GLY A 216 -0.85 -1.25 -6.16
CA GLY A 216 -1.93 -0.38 -5.70
C GLY A 216 -1.81 1.09 -6.16
N ASP A 217 -2.96 1.76 -6.28
CA ASP A 217 -3.10 3.17 -6.67
C ASP A 217 -3.03 4.11 -5.46
N PHE A 218 -1.89 4.78 -5.26
CA PHE A 218 -1.69 5.67 -4.10
C PHE A 218 -2.03 7.13 -4.42
N ILE A 219 -2.77 7.78 -3.51
CA ILE A 219 -3.17 9.19 -3.66
C ILE A 219 -2.00 10.10 -3.25
N LEU A 220 -1.45 10.89 -4.18
CA LEU A 220 -0.43 11.90 -3.89
C LEU A 220 -1.07 13.22 -3.48
N ASP A 221 -2.08 13.64 -4.25
CA ASP A 221 -2.93 14.80 -3.96
C ASP A 221 -4.37 14.52 -4.33
N GLY A 222 -5.29 15.05 -3.53
CA GLY A 222 -6.71 15.01 -3.83
C GLY A 222 -7.57 14.20 -2.88
N HIS A 223 -7.08 13.83 -1.69
CA HIS A 223 -7.88 13.13 -0.68
C HIS A 223 -9.23 13.83 -0.41
N HIS A 224 -9.22 15.14 -0.17
CA HIS A 224 -10.45 15.93 0.01
C HIS A 224 -11.30 16.05 -1.26
N LYS A 225 -10.68 16.03 -2.45
CA LYS A 225 -11.39 16.08 -3.73
C LYS A 225 -12.14 14.77 -3.95
N LEU A 226 -11.48 13.64 -3.77
CA LEU A 226 -12.07 12.30 -3.88
C LEU A 226 -13.26 12.14 -2.94
N GLU A 227 -13.15 12.58 -1.69
CA GLU A 227 -14.28 12.61 -0.75
C GLU A 227 -15.47 13.43 -1.27
N ALA A 228 -15.21 14.58 -1.90
CA ALA A 228 -16.26 15.40 -2.50
C ALA A 228 -16.91 14.70 -3.71
N TYR A 229 -16.11 14.11 -4.59
CA TYR A 229 -16.57 13.33 -5.74
C TYR A 229 -17.40 12.11 -5.33
N MET A 230 -16.96 11.35 -4.32
CA MET A 230 -17.72 10.22 -3.75
C MET A 230 -19.08 10.67 -3.24
N LYS A 231 -19.15 11.77 -2.49
CA LYS A 231 -20.41 12.32 -1.97
C LYS A 231 -21.37 12.82 -3.05
N LEU A 232 -20.83 13.19 -4.22
CA LEU A 232 -21.60 13.61 -5.38
C LEU A 232 -21.92 12.47 -6.34
N ASN A 233 -21.32 11.28 -6.15
CA ASN A 233 -21.39 10.15 -7.08
C ASN A 233 -20.99 10.57 -8.51
N ILE A 234 -19.87 11.31 -8.62
CA ILE A 234 -19.26 11.76 -9.87
C ILE A 234 -17.85 11.19 -9.95
N ASP A 235 -17.46 10.68 -11.11
CA ASP A 235 -16.10 10.20 -11.35
C ASP A 235 -15.11 11.37 -11.44
N PRO A 236 -13.96 11.30 -10.74
CA PRO A 236 -13.02 12.40 -10.69
C PRO A 236 -12.09 12.36 -11.90
N PRO A 237 -11.67 13.51 -12.43
CA PRO A 237 -10.50 13.58 -13.30
C PRO A 237 -9.24 13.18 -12.54
N MET A 238 -8.33 12.47 -13.18
CA MET A 238 -7.11 11.93 -12.57
C MET A 238 -5.90 12.16 -13.47
N ALA A 239 -4.84 12.70 -12.89
CA ALA A 239 -3.49 12.61 -13.40
C ALA A 239 -2.81 11.40 -12.75
N THR A 240 -2.48 10.37 -13.54
CA THR A 240 -1.84 9.15 -13.03
C THR A 240 -0.38 9.10 -13.46
N ILE A 241 0.50 8.96 -12.47
CA ILE A 241 1.93 8.80 -12.64
C ILE A 241 2.27 7.33 -12.38
N THR A 242 2.65 6.60 -13.41
CA THR A 242 3.00 5.18 -13.31
C THR A 242 4.51 5.03 -13.40
N ARG A 243 5.15 4.42 -12.40
CA ARG A 243 6.55 4.00 -12.50
C ARG A 243 6.63 2.67 -13.24
N SER A 244 7.47 2.58 -14.26
CA SER A 244 7.61 1.33 -15.02
C SER A 244 8.82 0.54 -14.56
N PHE A 245 8.65 -0.78 -14.45
CA PHE A 245 9.70 -1.74 -14.16
C PHE A 245 9.76 -2.76 -15.30
N ASN A 246 10.96 -3.04 -15.79
CA ASN A 246 11.17 -3.94 -16.93
C ASN A 246 11.88 -5.24 -16.56
N SER A 247 12.36 -5.37 -15.33
CA SER A 247 12.96 -6.61 -14.82
C SER A 247 12.74 -6.77 -13.31
N ALA A 248 12.79 -8.01 -12.83
CA ALA A 248 12.58 -8.33 -11.43
C ALA A 248 13.65 -7.71 -10.52
N GLU A 249 14.87 -7.50 -11.03
CA GLU A 249 15.98 -6.89 -10.28
C GLU A 249 15.77 -5.39 -10.02
N GLU A 250 14.88 -4.73 -10.77
CA GLU A 250 14.50 -3.34 -10.55
C GLU A 250 13.43 -3.18 -9.44
N LEU A 251 12.71 -4.27 -9.12
CA LEU A 251 11.69 -4.28 -8.09
C LEU A 251 12.34 -4.08 -6.70
N GLU A 252 11.72 -3.24 -5.89
CA GLU A 252 12.24 -2.89 -4.55
C GLU A 252 11.10 -3.04 -3.55
N PHE A 253 11.14 -4.05 -2.69
CA PHE A 253 10.25 -4.16 -1.54
C PHE A 253 11.09 -4.35 -0.26
N ASN A 254 11.41 -3.24 0.39
CA ASN A 254 12.43 -3.21 1.43
C ASN A 254 11.91 -3.71 2.78
N MET A 255 11.97 -5.03 2.98
CA MET A 255 11.58 -5.69 4.24
C MET A 255 12.31 -5.14 5.47
N GLU A 256 13.59 -4.81 5.36
CA GLU A 256 14.38 -4.25 6.47
C GLU A 256 13.79 -2.93 6.99
N SER A 257 13.36 -2.07 6.08
CA SER A 257 12.71 -0.79 6.43
C SER A 257 11.38 -1.02 7.14
N LEU A 258 10.59 -1.98 6.64
CA LEU A 258 9.29 -2.33 7.22
C LEU A 258 9.41 -2.91 8.62
N GLY A 259 10.48 -3.65 8.93
CA GLY A 259 10.72 -4.30 10.23
C GLY A 259 10.67 -3.39 11.46
N SER A 260 10.70 -2.08 11.27
CA SER A 260 10.57 -1.08 12.34
C SER A 260 9.36 -0.16 12.23
N LEU A 261 8.51 -0.38 11.23
CA LEU A 261 7.37 0.47 10.92
C LEU A 261 6.04 -0.26 11.11
N LEU A 262 6.03 -1.59 11.05
CA LEU A 262 4.84 -2.42 11.23
C LEU A 262 4.83 -3.15 12.57
N TYR A 263 3.66 -3.62 12.99
CA TYR A 263 3.56 -4.47 14.16
C TYR A 263 4.30 -5.81 13.94
N PRO A 264 4.83 -6.42 15.01
CA PRO A 264 5.55 -7.70 14.92
C PRO A 264 4.80 -8.81 14.15
N TRP A 265 3.49 -8.91 14.33
CA TRP A 265 2.66 -9.92 13.67
C TRP A 265 2.43 -9.63 12.18
N GLN A 266 2.42 -8.36 11.77
CA GLN A 266 2.36 -7.97 10.35
C GLN A 266 3.68 -8.30 9.65
N ILE A 267 4.82 -8.02 10.30
CA ILE A 267 6.14 -8.40 9.77
C ILE A 267 6.27 -9.92 9.66
N ARG A 268 5.80 -10.65 10.67
CA ARG A 268 5.81 -12.11 10.63
C ARG A 268 4.96 -12.63 9.46
N HIS A 269 3.78 -12.07 9.24
CA HIS A 269 2.92 -12.44 8.11
C HIS A 269 3.60 -12.18 6.76
N LEU A 270 4.22 -11.01 6.56
CA LEU A 270 4.99 -10.73 5.36
C LEU A 270 6.15 -11.71 5.16
N LEU A 271 6.91 -12.01 6.23
CA LEU A 271 8.00 -12.97 6.17
C LEU A 271 7.50 -14.39 5.87
N ASP A 272 6.35 -14.80 6.40
CA ASP A 272 5.83 -16.15 6.18
C ASP A 272 5.33 -16.38 4.75
N ASN A 273 5.05 -15.30 4.02
CA ASN A 273 4.54 -15.36 2.65
C ASN A 273 5.53 -14.80 1.62
N TRP A 274 6.77 -14.50 2.01
CA TRP A 274 7.79 -14.05 1.08
C TRP A 274 8.39 -15.24 0.34
N ASP A 275 7.98 -15.44 -0.92
CA ASP A 275 8.37 -16.60 -1.74
C ASP A 275 9.87 -16.84 -1.80
N GLU A 276 10.67 -15.77 -1.90
CA GLU A 276 12.13 -15.84 -2.01
C GLU A 276 12.84 -15.85 -0.64
N LYS A 277 12.09 -15.92 0.47
CA LYS A 277 12.63 -15.80 1.83
C LYS A 277 13.80 -16.74 2.08
N ASP A 278 13.69 -17.99 1.67
CA ASP A 278 14.71 -19.01 1.98
C ASP A 278 16.05 -18.72 1.31
N GLU A 279 16.04 -18.01 0.18
CA GLU A 279 17.22 -17.60 -0.54
C GLU A 279 17.72 -16.21 -0.08
N GLU A 280 16.81 -15.25 0.05
CA GLU A 280 17.15 -13.84 0.27
C GLU A 280 17.39 -13.49 1.74
N LEU A 281 16.69 -14.15 2.66
CA LEU A 281 16.82 -13.86 4.09
C LEU A 281 18.22 -14.21 4.62
N PRO A 282 18.83 -15.37 4.31
CA PRO A 282 20.22 -15.62 4.72
C PRO A 282 21.20 -14.58 4.16
N LYS A 283 21.10 -14.24 2.87
CA LYS A 283 21.96 -13.22 2.22
C LYS A 283 21.83 -11.86 2.90
N LEU A 284 20.60 -11.45 3.21
CA LEU A 284 20.31 -10.20 3.92
C LEU A 284 20.94 -10.22 5.31
N MET A 285 20.82 -11.33 6.04
CA MET A 285 21.32 -11.49 7.40
C MET A 285 22.85 -11.55 7.49
N GLU A 286 23.51 -12.10 6.48
CA GLU A 286 24.97 -12.08 6.33
C GLU A 286 25.47 -10.68 6.02
N LYS A 287 24.82 -9.97 5.09
CA LYS A 287 25.17 -8.61 4.71
C LYS A 287 24.89 -7.59 5.83
N ASN A 288 23.84 -7.82 6.62
CA ASN A 288 23.46 -6.98 7.75
C ASN A 288 23.23 -7.83 9.01
N PRO A 289 24.31 -8.14 9.77
CA PRO A 289 24.21 -8.87 11.02
C PRO A 289 23.38 -8.15 12.11
N GLN A 290 23.14 -6.84 11.96
CA GLN A 290 22.30 -6.05 12.87
C GLN A 290 20.88 -5.82 12.32
N SER A 291 20.47 -6.63 11.35
CA SER A 291 19.13 -6.57 10.76
C SER A 291 18.05 -6.60 11.84
N ARG A 292 17.08 -5.70 11.72
CA ARG A 292 15.92 -5.64 12.60
C ARG A 292 15.01 -6.85 12.41
N LEU A 293 15.08 -7.47 11.23
CA LEU A 293 14.30 -8.68 10.93
C LEU A 293 14.71 -9.88 11.78
N ARG A 294 15.92 -9.88 12.37
CA ARG A 294 16.38 -10.96 13.27
C ARG A 294 15.43 -11.19 14.44
N ALA A 295 14.75 -10.15 14.92
CA ALA A 295 13.79 -10.27 16.02
C ALA A 295 12.55 -11.11 15.64
N PHE A 296 12.29 -11.31 14.35
CA PHE A 296 11.10 -11.99 13.84
C PHE A 296 11.40 -13.34 13.21
N VAL A 297 12.65 -13.80 13.23
CA VAL A 297 13.11 -15.00 12.51
C VAL A 297 13.77 -15.97 13.49
N ARG A 298 13.49 -17.27 13.38
CA ARG A 298 14.13 -18.30 14.21
C ARG A 298 15.56 -18.55 13.72
N HIS A 299 16.55 -18.45 14.61
CA HIS A 299 17.94 -18.74 14.31
C HIS A 299 18.67 -19.34 15.53
N GLY A 300 19.44 -20.39 15.31
CA GLY A 300 20.05 -21.22 16.35
C GLY A 300 19.02 -22.03 17.13
N ASP A 301 19.38 -22.39 18.38
CA ASP A 301 18.49 -23.09 19.31
C ASP A 301 17.25 -22.23 19.63
N HIS A 302 16.07 -22.72 19.25
CA HIS A 302 14.81 -22.03 19.42
C HIS A 302 13.81 -22.84 20.25
N LYS A 303 13.01 -22.13 21.05
CA LYS A 303 11.88 -22.70 21.80
C LYS A 303 10.68 -21.77 21.68
N GLU A 304 9.55 -22.34 21.31
CA GLU A 304 8.26 -21.67 21.30
C GLU A 304 7.38 -22.22 22.44
N TYR A 305 6.56 -21.36 23.03
CA TYR A 305 5.70 -21.70 24.16
C TYR A 305 4.25 -21.36 23.85
N HIS A 306 3.32 -22.18 24.35
CA HIS A 306 1.91 -21.83 24.44
C HIS A 306 1.69 -20.71 25.46
N ASP A 307 0.54 -20.05 25.40
CA ASP A 307 0.12 -19.01 26.36
C ASP A 307 0.11 -19.50 27.82
N ASN A 308 -0.06 -20.81 28.03
CA ASN A 308 -0.01 -21.43 29.36
C ASN A 308 1.43 -21.75 29.85
N GLY A 309 2.45 -21.32 29.10
CA GLY A 309 3.87 -21.53 29.42
C GLY A 309 4.42 -22.92 29.10
N LYS A 310 3.62 -23.84 28.53
CA LYS A 310 4.11 -25.14 28.07
C LYS A 310 4.89 -24.97 26.77
N ILE A 311 5.95 -25.76 26.59
CA ILE A 311 6.70 -25.81 25.33
C ILE A 311 5.74 -26.30 24.25
N LYS A 312 5.69 -25.57 23.14
CA LYS A 312 4.97 -25.91 21.91
C LYS A 312 5.92 -26.55 20.89
N LEU A 313 7.11 -25.97 20.74
CA LEU A 313 8.09 -26.38 19.76
C LEU A 313 9.52 -26.18 20.29
N LYS A 314 10.44 -27.09 19.97
CA LYS A 314 11.87 -26.95 20.24
C LYS A 314 12.70 -27.53 19.08
N GLY A 315 13.72 -26.81 18.63
CA GLY A 315 14.66 -27.28 17.61
C GLY A 315 15.74 -26.23 17.29
N SER A 316 16.67 -26.58 16.40
CA SER A 316 17.60 -25.60 15.81
C SER A 316 17.05 -25.10 14.48
N PHE A 317 17.28 -23.83 14.18
CA PHE A 317 16.82 -23.20 12.95
C PHE A 317 17.94 -22.38 12.32
N ASN A 318 17.99 -22.35 11.00
CA ASN A 318 18.76 -21.38 10.25
C ASN A 318 17.81 -20.48 9.47
N TYR A 319 17.50 -19.32 10.03
CA TYR A 319 16.61 -18.32 9.45
C TYR A 319 15.22 -18.89 9.08
N ASP A 320 14.55 -19.47 10.07
CA ASP A 320 13.28 -20.22 9.99
C ASP A 320 13.32 -21.59 9.32
N GLN A 321 14.41 -21.95 8.63
CA GLN A 321 14.59 -23.29 8.10
C GLN A 321 15.01 -24.26 9.23
N PRO A 322 14.29 -25.36 9.46
CA PRO A 322 14.68 -26.38 10.43
C PRO A 322 16.08 -26.95 10.15
N GLU A 323 16.93 -26.98 11.17
CA GLU A 323 18.20 -27.70 11.14
C GLU A 323 18.15 -28.89 12.10
N GLY A 324 18.04 -30.09 11.54
CA GLY A 324 17.98 -31.34 12.30
C GLY A 324 16.60 -31.67 12.85
N LEU A 325 16.55 -32.27 14.04
CA LEU A 325 15.30 -32.74 14.64
C LEU A 325 14.50 -31.60 15.28
N ILE A 326 13.24 -31.47 14.86
CA ILE A 326 12.26 -30.58 15.48
C ILE A 326 11.32 -31.42 16.35
N PHE A 327 11.07 -30.94 17.57
CA PHE A 327 10.15 -31.56 18.51
C PHE A 327 8.95 -30.66 18.73
N GLU A 328 7.76 -31.13 18.37
CA GLU A 328 6.46 -30.52 18.66
C GLU A 328 5.79 -31.28 19.81
N TYR A 329 5.17 -30.56 20.76
CA TYR A 329 4.70 -31.10 22.04
C TYR A 329 3.20 -30.91 22.28
#